data_AF-A0A954AKL9-F1
#
_entry.id   AF-A0A954AKL9-F1
#
_cell.length_a   1.000
_cell.length_b   1.000
_cell.length_c   1.000
_cell.angle_alpha   90.00
_cell.angle_beta   90.00
_cell.angle_gamma   90.00
#
_symmetry.space_group_name_H-M   'P 1'
#
loop_
_entity.id
_entity.type
_entity.pdbx_description
1 polymer ?
#
loop_
_entity_poly.entity_id
_entity_poly.type
_entity_poly.pdbx_seq_one_letter_code
_entity_poly.pdbx_strand_id
1 'polypeptide(L)'
;MKGTDNKTARQRGALNLGWIGMVLVVGAFAAANLEWIDRGALYFAATATGSVLLCVANLARVNYPSFALNAVWTVIAIVSLLGGFGR
;
A
#
# COMPACT_ATOMS: atom_id res chain seq x y z
N MET A 1 -7.96 -3.10 -33.20
CA MET A 1 -8.46 -2.13 -32.20
C MET A 1 -8.78 -2.73 -30.81
N LYS A 2 -8.80 -4.05 -30.61
CA LYS A 2 -9.16 -4.69 -29.32
C LYS A 2 -8.06 -4.65 -28.22
N GLY A 3 -6.82 -4.31 -28.57
CA GLY A 3 -5.65 -4.37 -27.68
C GLY A 3 -5.33 -3.10 -26.88
N THR A 4 -5.80 -1.94 -27.34
CA THR A 4 -5.58 -0.63 -26.68
C THR A 4 -6.55 -0.40 -25.52
N ASP A 5 -7.77 -0.94 -25.61
CA ASP A 5 -8.83 -0.82 -24.61
C ASP A 5 -8.50 -1.59 -23.31
N ASN A 6 -8.00 -2.82 -23.44
CA ASN A 6 -7.63 -3.64 -22.28
C ASN A 6 -6.44 -3.05 -21.50
N LYS A 7 -5.46 -2.45 -22.20
CA LYS A 7 -4.33 -1.76 -21.55
C LYS A 7 -4.78 -0.53 -20.77
N THR A 8 -5.72 0.24 -21.32
CA THR A 8 -6.27 1.43 -20.65
C THR A 8 -7.15 1.07 -19.46
N ALA A 9 -7.96 0.02 -19.55
CA ALA A 9 -8.75 -0.49 -18.42
C ALA A 9 -7.86 -0.95 -17.25
N ARG A 10 -6.77 -1.69 -17.55
CA ARG A 10 -5.78 -2.10 -16.53
C ARG A 10 -5.08 -0.91 -15.88
N GLN A 11 -4.72 0.11 -16.64
CA GLN A 11 -4.09 1.33 -16.11
C GLN A 11 -5.04 2.16 -15.24
N ARG A 12 -6.33 2.19 -15.57
CA ARG A 12 -7.38 2.82 -14.75
C ARG A 12 -7.61 2.07 -13.45
N GLY A 13 -7.67 0.73 -13.51
CA GLY A 13 -7.73 -0.11 -12.31
C GLY A 13 -6.53 0.12 -11.39
N ALA A 14 -5.32 0.11 -11.96
CA ALA A 14 -4.10 0.41 -11.20
C ALA A 14 -4.07 1.83 -10.61
N LEU A 15 -4.67 2.83 -11.28
CA LEU A 15 -4.84 4.17 -10.73
C LEU A 15 -5.67 4.16 -9.46
N ASN A 16 -6.84 3.49 -9.52
CA ASN A 16 -7.75 3.42 -8.38
C ASN A 16 -7.12 2.66 -7.20
N LEU A 17 -6.45 1.53 -7.47
CA LEU A 17 -5.72 0.78 -6.44
C LEU A 17 -4.60 1.61 -5.80
N GLY A 18 -3.89 2.42 -6.60
CA GLY A 18 -2.85 3.31 -6.10
C GLY A 18 -3.39 4.37 -5.15
N TRP A 19 -4.51 5.00 -5.49
CA TRP A 19 -5.18 5.96 -4.60
C TRP A 19 -5.70 5.32 -3.32
N ILE A 20 -6.34 4.15 -3.41
CA ILE A 20 -6.83 3.43 -2.23
C ILE A 20 -5.67 3.05 -1.31
N GLY A 21 -4.58 2.52 -1.87
CA GLY A 21 -3.39 2.17 -1.10
C GLY A 21 -2.74 3.38 -0.42
N MET A 22 -2.65 4.51 -1.12
CA MET A 22 -2.15 5.77 -0.57
C MET A 22 -3.02 6.27 0.59
N VAL A 23 -4.34 6.29 0.44
CA VAL A 23 -5.26 6.68 1.52
C VAL A 23 -5.13 5.75 2.72
N LEU A 24 -4.96 4.45 2.51
CA LEU A 24 -4.76 3.50 3.61
C LEU A 24 -3.47 3.76 4.39
N VAL A 25 -2.33 3.93 3.70
CA VAL A 25 -1.04 4.16 4.36
C VAL A 25 -1.02 5.53 5.05
N VAL A 26 -1.39 6.59 4.33
CA VAL A 26 -1.39 7.96 4.87
C VAL A 26 -2.45 8.11 5.96
N GLY A 27 -3.63 7.51 5.78
CA GLY A 27 -4.70 7.51 6.77
C GLY A 27 -4.31 6.78 8.05
N ALA A 28 -3.68 5.61 7.95
CA ALA A 28 -3.17 4.89 9.10
C ALA A 28 -2.07 5.68 9.82
N PHE A 29 -1.15 6.30 9.07
CA PHE A 29 -0.12 7.16 9.63
C PHE A 29 -0.72 8.38 10.34
N ALA A 30 -1.67 9.07 9.70
CA ALA A 30 -2.34 10.22 10.30
C ALA A 30 -3.10 9.82 11.57
N ALA A 31 -3.89 8.75 11.52
CA ALA A 31 -4.63 8.25 12.67
C ALA A 31 -3.70 7.86 13.83
N ALA A 32 -2.54 7.26 13.55
CA ALA A 32 -1.56 6.94 14.58
C ALA A 32 -0.85 8.16 15.17
N ASN A 33 -0.62 9.23 14.38
CA ASN A 33 -0.01 10.46 14.88
C ASN A 33 -1.01 11.39 15.59
N LEU A 34 -2.31 11.27 15.29
CA LEU A 34 -3.39 11.94 16.00
C LEU A 34 -3.87 11.16 17.24
N GLU A 35 -3.18 10.07 17.59
CA GLU A 35 -3.51 9.21 18.73
C GLU A 35 -4.92 8.60 18.65
N TRP A 36 -5.50 8.49 17.44
CA TRP A 36 -6.79 7.83 17.21
C TRP A 36 -6.67 6.30 17.22
N ILE A 37 -5.50 5.79 16.85
CA ILE A 37 -5.14 4.37 16.90
C ILE A 37 -3.72 4.24 17.44
N ASP A 38 -3.44 3.14 18.13
CA ASP A 38 -2.06 2.80 18.50
C ASP A 38 -1.27 2.29 17.28
N ARG A 39 0.06 2.38 17.36
CA ARG A 39 0.99 1.73 16.43
C ARG A 39 1.06 0.21 16.68
N GLY A 40 -0.10 -0.43 16.74
CA GLY A 40 -0.29 -1.86 16.96
C GLY A 40 -0.79 -2.57 15.70
N ALA A 41 -1.50 -3.68 15.91
CA ALA A 41 -1.94 -4.56 14.82
C ALA A 41 -2.78 -3.83 13.75
N LEU A 42 -3.67 -2.92 14.14
CA LEU A 42 -4.52 -2.18 13.21
C LEU A 42 -3.70 -1.26 12.28
N TYR A 43 -2.75 -0.50 12.85
CA TYR A 43 -1.85 0.37 12.09
C TYR A 43 -1.01 -0.42 11.09
N PHE A 44 -0.39 -1.52 11.54
CA PHE A 44 0.45 -2.33 10.66
C PHE A 44 -0.35 -3.11 9.63
N ALA A 45 -1.56 -3.57 9.95
CA ALA A 45 -2.46 -4.22 8.98
C ALA A 45 -2.89 -3.25 7.87
N ALA A 46 -3.26 -2.02 8.24
CA ALA A 46 -3.62 -0.98 7.28
C ALA A 46 -2.41 -0.59 6.41
N THR A 47 -1.25 -0.40 7.02
CA THR A 47 0.00 -0.07 6.32
C THR A 47 0.42 -1.19 5.36
N ALA A 48 0.35 -2.46 5.78
CA ALA A 48 0.65 -3.61 4.92
C ALA A 48 -0.31 -3.69 3.74
N THR A 49 -1.61 -3.60 4.00
CA THR A 49 -2.64 -3.67 2.96
C THR A 49 -2.46 -2.54 1.94
N GLY A 50 -2.28 -1.30 2.42
CA GLY A 50 -2.07 -0.14 1.54
C GLY A 50 -0.78 -0.23 0.72
N SER A 51 0.31 -0.72 1.32
CA SER A 51 1.60 -0.89 0.64
C SER A 51 1.54 -1.98 -0.44
N VAL A 52 0.83 -3.09 -0.20
CA VAL A 52 0.59 -4.13 -1.20
C VAL A 52 -0.20 -3.59 -2.39
N LEU A 53 -1.26 -2.82 -2.14
CA LEU A 53 -2.05 -2.17 -3.19
C LEU A 53 -1.20 -1.21 -4.02
N LEU A 54 -0.30 -0.45 -3.38
CA LEU A 54 0.66 0.41 -4.05
C LEU A 54 1.67 -0.40 -4.88
N CYS A 55 2.17 -1.54 -4.40
CA CYS A 55 3.03 -2.42 -5.21
C CYS A 55 2.33 -2.87 -6.50
N VAL A 56 1.08 -3.36 -6.40
CA VAL A 56 0.30 -3.79 -7.56
C VAL A 56 0.07 -2.63 -8.54
N ALA A 57 -0.27 -1.45 -8.04
CA ALA A 57 -0.47 -0.25 -8.85
C ALA A 57 0.81 0.22 -9.57
N ASN A 58 1.97 0.17 -8.89
CA ASN A 58 3.26 0.60 -9.44
C ASN A 58 3.82 -0.39 -10.46
N LEU A 59 3.59 -1.69 -10.27
CA LEU A 59 3.99 -2.72 -11.24
C LEU A 59 3.30 -2.52 -12.60
N ALA A 60 2.02 -2.16 -12.59
CA ALA A 60 1.25 -1.85 -13.80
C ALA A 60 1.72 -0.59 -14.54
N ARG A 61 2.52 0.26 -13.88
CA ARG A 61 3.05 1.53 -14.43
C ARG A 61 4.55 1.51 -14.66
N VAL A 62 5.21 0.38 -14.40
CA VAL A 62 6.67 0.23 -14.56
C VAL A 62 7.43 1.24 -13.67
N ASN A 63 6.86 1.61 -12.52
CA ASN A 63 7.48 2.54 -11.58
C ASN A 63 8.29 1.78 -10.53
N TYR A 64 9.50 1.37 -10.90
CA TYR A 64 10.36 0.52 -10.07
C TYR A 64 10.81 1.15 -8.74
N PRO A 65 11.19 2.44 -8.67
CA PRO A 65 11.57 3.05 -7.38
C PRO A 65 10.44 3.03 -6.36
N SER A 66 9.24 3.41 -6.79
CA SER A 66 8.05 3.40 -5.94
C SER A 66 7.64 1.97 -5.56
N PHE A 67 7.76 1.02 -6.49
CA PHE A 67 7.52 -0.39 -6.19
C PHE A 67 8.44 -0.91 -5.09
N ALA A 68 9.75 -0.66 -5.20
CA ALA A 68 10.73 -1.11 -4.22
C ALA A 68 10.46 -0.51 -2.83
N LEU A 69 10.15 0.78 -2.76
CA LEU A 69 9.78 1.45 -1.51
C LEU A 69 8.56 0.80 -0.85
N ASN A 70 7.49 0.57 -1.62
CA ASN A 70 6.27 -0.04 -1.09
C ASN A 70 6.47 -1.52 -0.73
N ALA A 71 7.37 -2.22 -1.41
CA ALA A 71 7.73 -3.60 -1.06
C ALA A 71 8.44 -3.65 0.29
N VAL A 72 9.38 -2.73 0.55
CA VAL A 72 10.04 -2.58 1.84
C VAL A 72 9.03 -2.25 2.95
N TRP A 73 8.13 -1.29 2.71
CA TRP A 73 7.06 -0.96 3.65
C TRP A 73 6.16 -2.16 3.98
N THR A 74 5.81 -2.95 2.97
CA THR A 74 5.04 -4.18 3.13
C THR A 74 5.77 -5.16 4.07
N VAL A 75 7.06 -5.39 3.84
CA VAL A 75 7.88 -6.29 4.68
C VAL A 75 7.94 -5.78 6.12
N ILE A 76 8.21 -4.50 6.33
CA ILE A 76 8.26 -3.89 7.67
C ILE A 76 6.94 -4.08 8.41
N ALA A 77 5.83 -3.81 7.73
CA ALA A 77 4.50 -3.95 8.32
C ALA A 77 4.16 -5.41 8.67
N ILE A 78 4.52 -6.37 7.81
CA ILE A 78 4.32 -7.81 8.07
C ILE A 78 5.18 -8.28 9.25
N VAL A 79 6.46 -7.93 9.30
CA VAL A 79 7.34 -8.29 10.42
C VAL A 79 6.83 -7.69 11.73
N SER A 80 6.31 -6.47 11.69
CA SER A 80 5.71 -5.82 12.86
C SER A 80 4.45 -6.52 13.33
N LEU A 81 3.60 -7.03 12.42
CA LEU A 81 2.42 -7.85 12.74
C LEU A 81 2.78 -9.20 13.37
N LEU A 82 3.88 -9.83 12.94
CA LEU A 82 4.30 -11.15 13.41
C LEU A 82 5.03 -11.11 14.76
N GLY A 83 5.11 -9.95 15.42
CA GLY A 83 5.63 -9.84 16.79
C GLY A 83 6.97 -9.13 16.92
N GLY A 84 7.46 -8.43 15.88
CA GLY A 84 8.69 -7.65 15.97
C GLY A 84 8.59 -6.39 16.83
N PHE A 85 7.39 -5.83 17.06
CA PHE A 85 7.17 -4.55 17.76
C PHE A 85 5.94 -4.55 18.67
N GLY A 86 5.47 -5.72 19.10
CA GLY A 86 4.22 -5.91 19.85
C GLY A 86 4.39 -6.45 21.28
N ARG A 87 5.51 -6.13 21.94
CA ARG A 87 5.66 -6.28 23.39
C ARG A 87 6.07 -4.96 24.01
#